data_AF-A0A842LMI5-F1
#
_entry.id   AF-A0A842LMI5-F1
#
_cell.length_a   1.000
_cell.length_b   1.000
_cell.length_c   1.000
_cell.angle_alpha   90.00
_cell.angle_beta   90.00
_cell.angle_gamma   90.00
#
_symmetry.space_group_name_H-M   'P 1'
#
loop_
_entity.id
_entity.type
_entity.pdbx_description
1 polymer ?
#
loop_
_entity_poly.entity_id
_entity_poly.type
_entity_poly.pdbx_seq_one_letter_code
_entity_poly.pdbx_strand_id
1 'polypeptide(L)' 'RGVNISRVPTWQRRGVGVYRVPHTVTGYNPIRGGEVSAVRMRVKVDLELPIFTDEFFEGLMK' A
#
# COMPACT_ATOMS: atom_id res chain seq x y z
N ARG A 1 24.94 -27.03 1.73
CA ARG A 1 23.82 -26.37 2.44
C ARG A 1 24.38 -25.12 3.12
N GLY A 2 23.92 -23.91 2.77
CA GLY A 2 24.50 -22.65 3.28
C GLY A 2 23.67 -21.38 3.02
N VAL A 3 22.41 -21.53 2.60
CA VAL A 3 21.53 -20.38 2.34
C VAL A 3 20.68 -20.13 3.56
N ASN A 4 20.75 -18.90 4.10
CA ASN A 4 19.90 -18.48 5.19
C ASN A 4 18.58 -17.91 4.65
N ILE A 5 17.52 -18.70 4.76
CA ILE A 5 16.17 -18.34 4.30
C ILE A 5 15.66 -17.07 4.99
N SER A 6 16.09 -16.77 6.22
CA SER A 6 15.68 -15.53 6.91
C SER A 6 16.21 -14.25 6.24
N ARG A 7 17.27 -14.36 5.43
CA ARG A 7 17.89 -13.21 4.73
C ARG A 7 17.32 -12.96 3.34
N VAL A 8 16.42 -13.82 2.85
CA VAL A 8 15.80 -13.58 1.54
C VAL A 8 14.76 -12.46 1.64
N PRO A 9 14.51 -11.71 0.55
CA PRO A 9 13.53 -10.63 0.54
C PRO A 9 12.16 -11.06 1.07
N THR A 10 11.46 -10.12 1.71
CA THR A 10 10.18 -10.39 2.37
C THR A 10 9.14 -10.96 1.39
N TRP A 11 9.03 -10.41 0.18
CA TRP A 11 8.10 -10.91 -0.83
C TRP A 11 8.36 -12.37 -1.26
N GLN A 12 9.60 -12.85 -1.20
CA GLN A 12 9.90 -14.26 -1.48
C GLN A 12 9.38 -15.19 -0.38
N ARG A 13 9.26 -14.69 0.85
CA ARG A 13 8.78 -15.45 2.01
C ARG A 13 7.29 -15.28 2.26
N ARG A 14 6.73 -14.12 1.95
CA ARG A 14 5.39 -13.69 2.37
C ARG A 14 4.46 -13.34 1.21
N GLY A 15 4.94 -13.37 -0.02
CA GLY A 15 4.16 -12.99 -1.21
C GLY A 15 4.08 -11.47 -1.41
N VAL A 16 3.15 -11.06 -2.28
CA VAL A 16 2.95 -9.67 -2.69
C VAL A 16 1.51 -9.26 -2.46
N GLY A 17 1.29 -8.09 -1.87
CA GLY A 17 -0.03 -7.49 -1.69
C GLY A 17 -0.38 -6.56 -2.84
N VAL A 18 -1.63 -6.61 -3.33
CA VAL A 18 -2.14 -5.68 -4.34
C VAL A 18 -3.49 -5.15 -3.90
N TYR A 19 -3.58 -3.85 -3.63
CA TYR A 19 -4.79 -3.22 -3.08
C TYR A 19 -4.89 -1.73 -3.48
N ARG A 20 -6.05 -1.12 -3.26
CA ARG A 20 -6.27 0.30 -3.57
C ARG A 20 -5.99 1.17 -2.35
N VAL A 21 -5.26 2.26 -2.53
CA VAL A 21 -4.97 3.25 -1.49
C VAL A 21 -5.42 4.65 -1.92
N PRO A 22 -5.93 5.48 -1.00
CA PRO A 22 -6.22 6.88 -1.30
C PRO A 22 -4.90 7.63 -1.52
N HIS A 23 -4.88 8.48 -2.54
CA HIS A 23 -3.77 9.34 -2.88
C HIS A 23 -4.30 10.74 -3.19
N THR A 24 -3.75 11.74 -2.50
CA THR A 24 -4.09 13.14 -2.72
C THR A 24 -3.37 13.63 -3.97
N VAL A 25 -4.14 14.15 -4.92
CA VAL A 25 -3.63 14.85 -6.09
C VAL A 25 -4.00 16.32 -6.00
N THR A 26 -3.05 17.20 -6.31
CA THR A 26 -3.33 18.62 -6.46
C THR A 26 -3.47 18.96 -7.94
N GLY A 27 -4.33 19.94 -8.22
CA GLY A 27 -4.56 20.41 -9.58
C GLY A 27 -5.22 21.78 -9.57
N TYR A 28 -5.18 22.48 -10.70
CA TYR A 28 -5.76 23.81 -10.81
C TYR A 28 -7.23 23.73 -11.25
N ASN A 29 -8.11 24.42 -10.52
CA ASN A 29 -9.50 24.58 -10.91
C ASN A 29 -9.68 25.94 -11.61
N PRO A 30 -9.87 25.99 -12.94
CA PRO A 30 -9.99 27.23 -13.69
C PRO A 30 -11.28 28.01 -13.39
N ILE A 31 -12.32 27.36 -12.85
CA ILE A 31 -13.58 27.99 -12.45
C ILE A 31 -13.42 28.71 -11.11
N ARG A 32 -12.64 28.12 -10.18
CA ARG A 32 -12.37 28.69 -8.86
C ARG A 32 -11.10 29.55 -8.81
N GLY A 33 -10.31 29.57 -9.88
CA GLY A 33 -9.09 30.37 -9.99
C GLY A 33 -7.98 29.96 -9.02
N GLY A 34 -7.86 28.67 -8.68
CA GLY A 34 -6.91 28.24 -7.65
C GLY A 34 -6.59 26.75 -7.66
N GLU A 35 -5.55 26.38 -6.90
CA GLU A 35 -5.19 24.99 -6.66
C GLU A 35 -6.21 24.32 -5.73
N VAL A 36 -6.64 23.12 -6.10
CA VAL A 36 -7.56 22.28 -5.34
C VAL A 36 -6.95 20.89 -5.17
N SER A 37 -7.20 20.27 -4.02
CA SER A 37 -6.84 18.89 -3.76
C SER A 37 -8.04 17.97 -3.95
N ALA A 38 -7.78 16.78 -4.49
CA ALA A 38 -8.78 15.71 -4.60
C ALA A 38 -8.15 14.38 -4.18
N VAL A 39 -8.98 13.48 -3.64
CA VAL A 39 -8.56 12.12 -3.30
C VAL A 39 -8.89 11.20 -4.46
N ARG A 40 -7.89 10.45 -4.94
CA ARG A 40 -8.09 9.37 -5.91
C ARG A 40 -7.53 8.05 -5.39
N MET A 41 -8.19 6.96 -5.74
CA MET A 41 -7.72 5.63 -5.38
C MET A 41 -6.69 5.16 -6.42
N ARG A 42 -5.48 4.83 -5.96
CA ARG A 42 -4.41 4.24 -6.79
C ARG A 42 -4.20 2.79 -6.37
N VAL A 43 -3.82 1.92 -7.31
CA VAL A 43 -3.35 0.57 -6.99
C VAL A 43 -1.95 0.64 -6.41
N LYS A 44 -1.77 0.07 -5.22
CA LYS A 44 -0.48 -0.13 -4.54
C LYS A 44 -0.08 -1.60 -4.64
N VAL A 45 1.18 -1.83 -4.99
CA VAL A 45 1.84 -3.13 -4.92
C VAL A 45 2.76 -3.10 -3.70
N ASP A 46 2.58 -4.04 -2.79
CA ASP A 46 3.28 -4.12 -1.51
C ASP A 46 4.16 -5.38 -1.46
N LEU A 47 5.47 -5.18 -1.40
CA LEU A 47 6.47 -6.25 -1.38
C LEU A 47 6.95 -6.58 0.05
N GLU A 48 6.49 -5.84 1.05
CA GLU A 48 6.90 -5.96 2.45
C GLU A 48 5.71 -6.32 3.34
N LEU A 49 4.98 -7.36 2.93
CA LEU A 49 3.81 -7.79 3.65
C LEU A 49 4.12 -8.15 5.11
N PRO A 50 3.27 -7.73 6.07
CA PRO A 50 3.29 -8.27 7.42
C PRO A 50 2.86 -9.73 7.42
N ILE A 51 2.95 -10.37 8.58
CA ILE A 51 2.37 -11.69 8.77
C ILE A 51 0.86 -11.51 8.93
N PHE A 52 0.10 -12.30 8.18
CA PHE A 52 -1.35 -12.32 8.31
C PHE A 52 -1.72 -13.09 9.59
N THR A 53 -2.27 -12.37 10.56
CA THR A 53 -2.85 -12.89 11.79
C THR A 53 -4.27 -12.34 11.93
N ASP A 54 -5.04 -12.89 12.87
CA ASP A 54 -6.40 -12.39 13.10
C ASP A 54 -6.37 -10.92 13.53
N GLU A 55 -5.39 -10.52 14.36
CA GLU A 55 -5.22 -9.13 14.80
C GLU A 55 -4.89 -8.18 13.63
N PHE A 56 -4.13 -8.67 12.63
CA PHE A 56 -3.84 -7.88 11.43
C PHE A 56 -5.12 -7.56 10.66
N PHE A 57 -6.00 -8.54 10.46
CA PHE A 57 -7.25 -8.34 9.75
C PHE A 57 -8.26 -7.51 10.55
N GLU A 58 -8.34 -7.70 11.87
CA GLU A 58 -9.15 -6.85 12.75
C GLU A 58 -8.72 -5.39 12.67
N GLY A 59 -7.41 -5.11 12.58
CA GLY A 59 -6.89 -3.76 12.40
C GLY A 59 -7.25 -3.11 11.06
N LEU A 60 -7.50 -3.90 10.02
CA LEU A 60 -7.95 -3.41 8.71
C LEU A 60 -9.45 -3.12 8.64
N MET A 61 -10.25 -3.74 9.51
CA MET A 61 -11.71 -3.62 9.52
C MET A 61 -12.25 -2.49 10.42
N LYS A 62 -11.37 -1.85 11.20
CA LYS A 62 -11.68 -0.66 12.00
C LYS A 62 -11.43 0.61 11.20
#